data_AF-A0A927JG75-F1
#
_entry.id   AF-A0A927JG75-F1
#
_cell.length_a   1.000
_cell.length_b   1.000
_cell.length_c   1.000
_cell.angle_alpha   90.00
_cell.angle_beta   90.00
_cell.angle_gamma   90.00
#
_symmetry.space_group_name_H-M   'P 1'
#
loop_
_entity.id
_entity.type
_entity.pdbx_description
1 polymer ?
#
loop_
_entity_poly.entity_id
_entity_poly.type
_entity_poly.pdbx_seq_one_letter_code
_entity_poly.pdbx_strand_id
1 'polypeptide(L)'
;MKQRDNPYWQRLRKDKRSNAAALLAALAALVGTLTVISLTVGGTQYQSRANPLYWLLMVPMLWWVTGLTSFEPRHVRLWKPALAIACIASAVVAFVAMRAAGTWTAQTVACAVTVLAAAASLFLHRGSLVQREGPAR
;
A
#
# COMPACT_ATOMS: atom_id res chain seq x y z
N MET A 1 14.38 -22.06 21.08
CA MET A 1 13.62 -20.96 20.44
C MET A 1 14.38 -19.64 20.62
N LYS A 2 14.74 -19.02 19.48
CA LYS A 2 14.93 -17.58 19.22
C LYS A 2 15.45 -16.66 20.34
N GLN A 3 16.77 -16.65 20.56
CA GLN A 3 17.44 -15.60 21.35
C GLN A 3 18.43 -14.75 20.53
N ARG A 4 18.41 -14.86 19.19
CA ARG A 4 19.31 -14.12 18.27
C ARG A 4 18.63 -13.07 17.39
N ASP A 5 17.30 -12.92 17.45
CA ASP A 5 16.55 -11.99 16.59
C ASP A 5 16.42 -10.57 17.19
N ASN A 6 16.67 -10.40 18.48
CA ASN A 6 16.34 -9.17 19.22
C ASN A 6 17.08 -7.88 18.77
N PRO A 7 18.41 -7.87 18.53
CA PRO A 7 19.11 -6.62 18.22
C PRO A 7 18.82 -6.12 16.79
N TYR A 8 18.62 -7.03 15.85
CA TYR A 8 18.26 -6.70 14.47
C TYR A 8 16.85 -6.10 14.39
N TRP A 9 15.87 -6.73 15.03
CA TRP A 9 14.50 -6.21 15.10
C TRP A 9 14.40 -4.84 15.77
N GLN A 10 15.16 -4.62 16.84
CA GLN A 10 15.22 -3.31 17.50
C GLN A 10 15.84 -2.24 16.60
N ARG A 11 16.85 -2.58 15.80
CA ARG A 11 17.45 -1.66 14.81
C ARG A 11 16.47 -1.36 13.67
N LEU A 12 15.77 -2.38 13.18
CA LEU A 12 14.79 -2.25 12.10
C LEU A 12 13.62 -1.33 12.51
N ARG A 13 13.08 -1.52 13.73
CA ARG A 13 12.03 -0.63 14.27
C ARG A 13 12.52 0.80 14.54
N LYS A 14 13.80 0.99 14.85
CA LYS A 14 14.39 2.32 15.07
C LYS A 14 14.77 3.02 13.76
N ASP A 15 14.85 2.31 12.65
CA ASP A 15 15.19 2.92 11.37
C ASP A 15 14.01 3.70 10.79
N LYS A 16 14.13 5.03 10.88
CA LYS A 16 13.15 5.97 10.36
C LYS A 16 12.90 5.79 8.87
N ARG A 17 13.92 5.37 8.09
CA ARG A 17 13.78 5.19 6.63
C ARG A 17 12.94 3.96 6.29
N SER A 18 13.19 2.83 6.95
CA SER A 18 12.40 1.61 6.78
C SER A 18 10.93 1.81 7.16
N ASN A 19 10.67 2.46 8.31
CA ASN A 19 9.31 2.77 8.75
C ASN A 19 8.61 3.77 7.82
N ALA A 20 9.29 4.84 7.38
CA ALA A 20 8.72 5.80 6.45
C ALA A 20 8.39 5.15 5.09
N ALA A 21 9.27 4.28 4.57
CA ALA A 21 9.01 3.53 3.36
C ALA A 21 7.75 2.63 3.50
N ALA A 22 7.63 1.91 4.62
CA ALA A 22 6.49 1.05 4.91
C ALA A 22 5.18 1.83 5.06
N LEU A 23 5.21 2.97 5.75
CA LEU A 23 4.04 3.87 5.89
C LEU A 23 3.58 4.42 4.54
N LEU A 24 4.51 4.87 3.69
CA LEU A 24 4.18 5.36 2.35
C LEU A 24 3.64 4.24 1.46
N ALA A 25 4.15 3.02 1.61
CA ALA A 25 3.60 1.87 0.91
C ALA A 25 2.18 1.52 1.38
N ALA A 26 1.95 1.56 2.69
CA ALA A 26 0.62 1.36 3.26
C ALA A 26 -0.36 2.43 2.77
N LEU A 27 0.09 3.69 2.68
CA LEU A 27 -0.72 4.80 2.16
C LEU A 27 -1.04 4.61 0.68
N ALA A 28 -0.05 4.25 -0.15
CA ALA A 28 -0.27 3.96 -1.57
C ALA A 28 -1.27 2.82 -1.77
N ALA A 29 -1.11 1.72 -1.03
CA ALA A 29 -2.02 0.58 -1.07
C ALA A 29 -3.44 0.97 -0.61
N LEU A 30 -3.56 1.78 0.44
CA LEU A 30 -4.85 2.26 0.94
C LEU A 30 -5.57 3.12 -0.09
N VAL A 31 -4.90 4.16 -0.60
CA VAL A 31 -5.49 5.08 -1.57
C VAL A 31 -5.84 4.33 -2.86
N GLY A 32 -4.94 3.47 -3.35
CA GLY A 32 -5.21 2.60 -4.50
C GLY A 32 -6.44 1.71 -4.29
N THR A 33 -6.58 1.09 -3.11
CA THR A 33 -7.74 0.22 -2.81
C THR A 33 -9.04 1.03 -2.70
N LEU A 34 -9.00 2.19 -2.05
CA LEU A 34 -10.15 3.08 -1.91
C LEU A 34 -10.63 3.63 -3.26
N THR A 35 -9.72 3.95 -4.19
CA THR A 35 -10.09 4.37 -5.55
C THR A 35 -10.81 3.26 -6.31
N VAL A 36 -10.32 2.02 -6.24
CA VAL A 36 -11.00 0.86 -6.83
C VAL A 36 -12.39 0.64 -6.22
N ILE A 37 -12.51 0.74 -4.90
CA ILE A 37 -13.79 0.63 -4.19
C ILE A 37 -14.77 1.71 -4.65
N SER A 38 -14.30 2.95 -4.77
CA SER A 38 -15.16 4.07 -5.17
C SER A 38 -15.73 3.92 -6.59
N LEU A 39 -15.00 3.23 -7.47
CA LEU A 39 -15.47 2.91 -8.83
C LEU A 39 -16.46 1.74 -8.85
N THR A 40 -16.26 0.73 -7.98
CA THR A 40 -16.95 -0.57 -8.07
C THR A 40 -18.19 -0.67 -7.19
N VAL A 41 -18.20 -0.03 -6.02
CA VAL A 41 -19.25 -0.22 -5.01
C VAL A 41 -20.29 0.91 -5.03
N GLY A 42 -19.94 2.10 -5.52
CA GLY A 42 -20.83 3.27 -5.54
C GLY A 42 -21.26 3.73 -4.13
N GLY A 43 -21.78 4.95 -4.05
CA GLY A 43 -22.27 5.51 -2.78
C GLY A 43 -21.16 6.01 -1.83
N THR A 44 -21.58 6.37 -0.61
CA THR A 44 -20.65 6.87 0.42
C THR A 44 -19.83 5.74 1.04
N GLN A 45 -18.65 6.06 1.59
CA GLN A 45 -17.78 5.06 2.25
C GLN A 45 -18.50 4.27 3.36
N TYR A 46 -19.48 4.88 4.04
CA TYR A 46 -20.27 4.20 5.04
C TYR A 46 -21.20 3.15 4.42
N GLN A 47 -21.84 3.48 3.30
CA GLN A 47 -22.70 2.55 2.55
C GLN A 47 -21.89 1.43 1.90
N SER A 48 -20.68 1.74 1.41
CA SER A 48 -19.82 0.74 0.77
C SER A 48 -19.43 -0.40 1.70
N ARG A 49 -19.36 -0.17 3.03
CA ARG A 49 -19.05 -1.21 4.02
C ARG A 49 -20.07 -2.34 4.11
N ALA A 50 -21.31 -2.10 3.67
CA ALA A 50 -22.34 -3.13 3.62
C ALA A 50 -22.15 -4.06 2.40
N ASN A 51 -21.36 -3.67 1.40
CA ASN A 51 -21.13 -4.47 0.22
C ASN A 51 -20.00 -5.49 0.48
N PRO A 52 -20.20 -6.80 0.23
CA PRO A 52 -19.15 -7.80 0.42
C PRO A 52 -17.90 -7.55 -0.44
N LEU A 53 -18.04 -6.88 -1.60
CA LEU A 53 -16.90 -6.50 -2.46
C LEU A 53 -15.94 -5.53 -1.76
N TYR A 54 -16.44 -4.68 -0.87
CA TYR A 54 -15.60 -3.78 -0.07
C TYR A 54 -14.61 -4.58 0.79
N TRP A 55 -15.10 -5.61 1.47
CA TRP A 55 -14.28 -6.45 2.34
C TRP A 55 -13.36 -7.37 1.55
N LEU A 56 -13.80 -7.86 0.39
CA LEU A 56 -12.95 -8.63 -0.51
C LEU A 56 -11.73 -7.84 -0.99
N LEU A 57 -11.85 -6.52 -1.16
CA LEU A 57 -10.74 -5.64 -1.54
C LEU A 57 -9.92 -5.17 -0.31
N MET A 58 -10.58 -4.86 0.81
CA MET A 58 -9.92 -4.36 2.01
C MET A 58 -9.15 -5.44 2.77
N VAL A 59 -9.66 -6.68 2.87
CA VAL A 59 -9.02 -7.74 3.67
C VAL A 59 -7.62 -8.11 3.16
N PRO A 60 -7.40 -8.36 1.85
CA PRO A 60 -6.06 -8.64 1.33
C PRO A 60 -5.11 -7.45 1.52
N MET A 61 -5.62 -6.22 1.37
CA MET A 61 -4.85 -5.00 1.60
C MET A 61 -4.42 -4.88 3.07
N LEU A 62 -5.35 -5.07 4.02
CA LEU A 62 -5.08 -4.98 5.45
C LEU A 62 -4.10 -6.07 5.89
N TRP A 63 -4.28 -7.30 5.38
CA TRP A 63 -3.36 -8.40 5.62
C TRP A 63 -1.94 -8.06 5.13
N TRP A 64 -1.81 -7.51 3.92
CA TRP A 64 -0.51 -7.13 3.39
C TRP A 64 0.13 -5.97 4.18
N VAL A 65 -0.63 -4.93 4.55
CA VAL A 65 -0.12 -3.78 5.33
C VAL A 65 0.30 -4.19 6.74
N THR A 66 -0.48 -5.04 7.41
CA THR A 66 -0.14 -5.55 8.75
C THR A 66 1.11 -6.43 8.72
N GLY A 67 1.25 -7.27 7.68
CA GLY A 67 2.46 -8.03 7.44
C GLY A 67 3.68 -7.16 7.08
N LEU A 68 3.48 -6.07 6.34
CA LEU A 68 4.53 -5.13 5.94
C LEU A 68 5.06 -4.31 7.12
N THR A 69 4.17 -3.81 7.99
CA THR A 69 4.53 -3.09 9.22
C THR A 69 5.19 -4.00 10.25
N SER A 70 4.86 -5.30 10.21
CA SER A 70 5.59 -6.34 10.92
C SER A 70 6.88 -6.77 10.21
N PHE A 71 7.27 -6.17 9.08
CA PHE A 71 8.47 -6.55 8.30
C PHE A 71 8.61 -8.05 8.01
N GLU A 72 7.49 -8.75 7.82
CA GLU A 72 7.50 -10.17 7.54
C GLU A 72 8.11 -10.49 6.16
N PRO A 73 8.84 -11.59 6.03
CA PRO A 73 9.60 -11.90 4.82
C PRO A 73 8.73 -12.12 3.58
N ARG A 74 7.51 -12.61 3.76
CA ARG A 74 6.56 -12.80 2.65
C ARG A 74 6.05 -11.45 2.13
N HIS A 75 5.68 -10.55 3.03
CA HIS A 75 5.08 -9.26 2.71
C HIS A 75 6.09 -8.27 2.14
N VAL A 76 7.33 -8.28 2.64
CA VAL A 76 8.44 -7.50 2.09
C VAL A 76 8.83 -7.95 0.68
N ARG A 77 8.81 -9.26 0.38
CA ARG A 77 9.04 -9.76 -0.99
C ARG A 77 7.95 -9.29 -1.95
N LEU A 78 6.71 -9.20 -1.47
CA LEU A 78 5.58 -8.70 -2.24
C LEU A 78 5.52 -7.18 -2.34
N TRP A 79 6.52 -6.44 -1.83
CA TRP A 79 6.47 -4.99 -1.78
C TRP A 79 6.43 -4.31 -3.14
N LYS A 80 7.39 -4.64 -4.02
CA LYS A 80 7.41 -4.11 -5.39
C LYS A 80 6.16 -4.48 -6.21
N PRO A 81 5.73 -5.77 -6.28
CA PRO A 81 4.55 -6.12 -7.05
C PRO A 81 3.27 -5.52 -6.48
N ALA A 82 3.11 -5.44 -5.15
CA ALA A 82 1.93 -4.83 -4.54
C ALA A 82 1.82 -3.33 -4.88
N LEU A 83 2.92 -2.59 -4.85
CA LEU A 83 2.94 -1.19 -5.27
C LEU A 83 2.65 -1.03 -6.76
N ALA A 84 3.22 -1.90 -7.61
CA ALA A 84 2.94 -1.87 -9.05
C ALA A 84 1.45 -2.11 -9.33
N ILE A 85 0.83 -3.10 -8.66
CA ILE A 85 -0.60 -3.39 -8.78
C ILE A 85 -1.43 -2.19 -8.31
N ALA A 86 -1.07 -1.56 -7.17
CA ALA A 86 -1.79 -0.38 -6.68
C ALA A 86 -1.73 0.79 -7.67
N CYS A 87 -0.56 1.06 -8.27
CA CYS A 87 -0.41 2.10 -9.28
C CYS A 87 -1.18 1.78 -10.58
N ILE A 88 -1.14 0.53 -11.05
CA ILE A 88 -1.88 0.11 -12.24
C ILE A 88 -3.39 0.23 -11.98
N ALA A 89 -3.86 -0.25 -10.84
CA ALA A 89 -5.26 -0.15 -10.45
C ALA A 89 -5.73 1.32 -10.37
N SER A 90 -4.95 2.20 -9.73
CA SER A 90 -5.29 3.62 -9.66
C SER A 90 -5.28 4.31 -11.02
N ALA A 91 -4.34 3.94 -11.91
CA ALA A 91 -4.28 4.46 -13.27
C ALA A 91 -5.49 4.02 -14.12
N VAL A 92 -5.90 2.75 -14.01
CA VAL A 92 -7.10 2.23 -14.68
C VAL A 92 -8.35 2.95 -14.16
N VAL A 93 -8.48 3.13 -12.84
CA VAL A 93 -9.62 3.85 -12.25
C VAL A 93 -9.66 5.31 -12.73
N ALA A 94 -8.51 6.00 -12.74
CA ALA A 94 -8.43 7.37 -13.24
C ALA A 94 -8.80 7.45 -14.74
N PHE A 95 -8.35 6.49 -15.55
CA PHE A 95 -8.69 6.44 -16.98
C PHE A 95 -10.19 6.23 -17.21
N VAL A 96 -10.82 5.31 -16.46
CA VAL A 96 -12.28 5.10 -16.52
C VAL A 96 -13.03 6.34 -16.05
N ALA A 97 -12.57 6.98 -14.98
CA ALA A 97 -13.17 8.20 -14.44
C ALA A 97 -13.05 9.40 -15.39
N MET A 98 -11.98 9.50 -16.18
CA MET A 98 -11.86 10.51 -17.24
C MET A 98 -12.85 10.29 -18.39
N ARG A 99 -13.26 9.04 -18.64
CA ARG A 99 -14.23 8.69 -19.68
C ARG A 99 -15.68 8.90 -19.23
N ALA A 100 -15.94 8.78 -17.94
CA ALA A 100 -17.23 9.14 -17.35
C ALA A 100 -17.28 10.66 -17.15
N ALA A 101 -18.36 11.33 -17.56
CA ALA A 101 -18.54 12.78 -17.44
C ALA A 101 -18.78 13.27 -15.98
N GLY A 102 -18.12 12.63 -14.99
CA GLY A 102 -18.27 12.89 -13.56
C GLY A 102 -17.02 13.51 -12.91
N THR A 103 -16.87 13.31 -11.60
CA THR A 103 -15.79 13.87 -10.75
C THR A 103 -14.43 13.22 -10.98
N TRP A 104 -13.87 13.38 -12.18
CA TRP A 104 -12.54 12.88 -12.57
C TRP A 104 -11.41 13.48 -11.71
N THR A 105 -11.58 14.69 -11.19
CA THR A 105 -10.59 15.41 -10.38
C THR A 105 -10.20 14.68 -9.10
N ALA A 106 -11.15 14.10 -8.39
CA ALA A 106 -10.86 13.35 -7.16
C ALA A 106 -10.04 12.07 -7.45
N GLN A 107 -10.35 11.39 -8.55
CA GLN A 107 -9.68 10.15 -8.96
C GLN A 107 -8.28 10.40 -9.53
N THR A 108 -8.08 11.49 -10.26
CA THR A 108 -6.75 11.89 -10.75
C THR A 108 -5.83 12.30 -9.60
N VAL A 109 -6.34 13.05 -8.62
CA VAL A 109 -5.59 13.39 -7.41
C VAL A 109 -5.23 12.14 -6.63
N ALA A 110 -6.16 11.21 -6.43
CA ALA A 110 -5.89 9.96 -5.73
C ALA A 110 -4.87 9.08 -6.46
N CYS A 111 -4.91 9.04 -7.80
CA CYS A 111 -3.90 8.38 -8.61
C CYS A 111 -2.52 9.04 -8.44
N ALA A 112 -2.44 10.37 -8.51
CA ALA A 112 -1.19 11.10 -8.31
C ALA A 112 -0.60 10.85 -6.91
N VAL A 113 -1.43 10.87 -5.86
CA VAL A 113 -1.02 10.53 -4.49
C VAL A 113 -0.51 9.09 -4.41
N THR A 114 -1.18 8.14 -5.05
CA THR A 114 -0.77 6.72 -5.07
C THR A 114 0.60 6.56 -5.73
N VAL A 115 0.81 7.19 -6.89
CA VAL A 115 2.09 7.13 -7.63
C VAL A 115 3.21 7.81 -6.86
N LEU A 116 2.97 9.01 -6.31
CA LEU A 116 3.97 9.73 -5.51
C LEU A 116 4.34 8.97 -4.24
N ALA A 117 3.36 8.41 -3.53
CA ALA A 117 3.59 7.60 -2.34
C ALA A 117 4.34 6.30 -2.66
N ALA A 118 4.00 5.63 -3.77
CA ALA A 118 4.72 4.44 -4.24
C ALA A 118 6.16 4.76 -4.65
N ALA A 119 6.38 5.86 -5.38
CA ALA A 119 7.71 6.32 -5.78
C ALA A 119 8.56 6.70 -4.55
N ALA A 120 8.00 7.45 -3.61
CA ALA A 120 8.66 7.82 -2.37
C ALA A 120 8.98 6.59 -1.50
N SER A 121 8.07 5.62 -1.43
CA SER A 121 8.29 4.34 -0.74
C SER A 121 9.46 3.57 -1.37
N LEU A 122 9.50 3.45 -2.70
CA LEU A 122 10.59 2.76 -3.40
C LEU A 122 11.92 3.50 -3.28
N PHE A 123 11.91 4.83 -3.30
CA PHE A 123 13.09 5.65 -3.10
C PHE A 123 13.68 5.46 -1.70
N LEU A 124 12.85 5.49 -0.66
CA LEU A 124 13.29 5.24 0.71
C LEU A 124 13.70 3.78 0.94
N HIS A 125 13.03 2.84 0.27
CA HIS A 125 13.41 1.43 0.29
C HIS A 125 14.80 1.20 -0.32
N ARG A 126 15.22 1.98 -1.33
CA ARG A 126 16.53 1.83 -1.98
C ARG A 126 17.74 2.01 -1.05
N GLY A 127 17.53 2.64 0.11
CA GLY A 127 18.57 2.88 1.12
C GLY A 127 18.22 2.33 2.50
N SER A 128 17.18 1.51 2.63
CA SER A 128 16.70 1.00 3.91
C SER A 128 17.47 -0.25 4.36
N LEU A 129 17.50 -0.48 5.68
CA LEU A 129 18.07 -1.71 6.25
C LEU A 129 17.38 -2.97 5.70
N VAL A 130 16.09 -2.89 5.39
CA VAL A 130 15.31 -4.00 4.81
C VAL A 130 15.87 -4.48 3.47
N GLN A 131 16.39 -3.58 2.63
CA GLN A 131 17.03 -3.99 1.37
C GLN A 131 18.44 -4.56 1.60
N ARG A 132 19.19 -3.98 2.54
CA ARG A 132 20.60 -4.35 2.77
C ARG A 132 20.73 -5.67 3.52
N GLU A 133 19.90 -5.89 4.52
CA GLU A 133 20.00 -7.02 5.45
C GLU A 133 18.91 -8.07 5.21
N GLY A 134 17.93 -7.77 4.35
CA GLY A 134 16.78 -8.62 4.06
C GLY A 134 15.64 -8.43 5.06
N PRO A 135 14.55 -9.21 4.94
CA PRO A 135 13.46 -9.18 5.91
C PRO A 135 13.80 -9.94 7.20
N ALA A 136 13.03 -9.68 8.26
CA ALA A 136 13.14 -10.42 9.51
C ALA A 136 12.87 -11.92 9.33
N ARG A 137 13.64 -12.78 10.01
CA ARG A 137 13.57 -14.25 9.93
C ARG A 137 12.75 -14.88 11.07
#